data_AF-A0A8H4SQ30-F1
#
_entry.id   AF-A0A8H4SQ30-F1
#
_cell.length_a   1.000
_cell.length_b   1.000
_cell.length_c   1.000
_cell.angle_alpha   90.00
_cell.angle_beta   90.00
_cell.angle_gamma   90.00
#
_symmetry.space_group_name_H-M   'P 1'
#
loop_
_entity.id
_entity.type
_entity.pdbx_description
1 polymer ?
#
loop_
_entity_poly.entity_id
_entity_poly.type
_entity_poly.pdbx_seq_one_letter_code
_entity_poly.pdbx_strand_id
1 'polypeptide(L)'
;MNEERHEQVATALRRYRETVLQHNLFLLRTLVEKVEAGPTPPNSVEPAPQSRMQAIQELIGVPDSIEAPRDVLDETVMSSFIWSASLEGVYDGPVDPSLRQEYFAGVKTSVVERNVEVAEFSPSDLEYLCTLFRGIMGPGLPFHRETSQFDSTVT
;
A
#
# COMPACT_ATOMS: atom_id res chain seq x y z
N MET A 1 19.10 -14.78 -17.94
CA MET A 1 18.91 -13.55 -17.15
C MET A 1 20.06 -13.47 -16.15
N ASN A 2 20.70 -12.31 -15.99
CA ASN A 2 21.92 -12.16 -15.17
C ASN A 2 21.54 -12.06 -13.68
N GLU A 3 22.12 -12.88 -12.81
CA GLU A 3 21.91 -12.86 -11.35
C GLU A 3 22.12 -11.45 -10.76
N GLU A 4 23.05 -10.70 -11.33
CA GLU A 4 23.30 -9.29 -10.98
C GLU A 4 22.07 -8.40 -11.17
N ARG A 5 21.28 -8.60 -12.23
CA ARG A 5 20.05 -7.81 -12.47
C ARG A 5 18.97 -8.18 -11.46
N HIS A 6 18.84 -9.46 -11.10
CA HIS A 6 17.90 -9.89 -10.05
C HIS A 6 18.24 -9.26 -8.70
N GLU A 7 19.53 -9.20 -8.37
CA GLU A 7 19.99 -8.56 -7.14
C GLU A 7 19.71 -7.05 -7.15
N GLN A 8 19.90 -6.38 -8.29
CA GLN A 8 19.53 -4.97 -8.46
C GLN A 8 18.03 -4.74 -8.28
N VAL A 9 17.17 -5.59 -8.86
CA VAL A 9 15.71 -5.51 -8.70
C VAL A 9 15.30 -5.72 -7.23
N ALA A 10 15.85 -6.73 -6.57
CA ALA A 10 15.57 -6.99 -5.16
C ALA A 10 16.04 -5.84 -4.26
N THR A 11 17.20 -5.25 -4.56
CA THR A 11 17.74 -4.09 -3.85
C THR A 11 16.86 -2.85 -4.05
N ALA A 12 16.40 -2.60 -5.27
CA ALA A 12 15.49 -1.50 -5.58
C ALA A 12 14.15 -1.67 -4.86
N LEU A 13 13.58 -2.88 -4.83
CA LEU A 13 12.36 -3.18 -4.09
C LEU A 13 12.52 -2.94 -2.59
N ARG A 14 13.66 -3.32 -2.00
CA ARG A 14 13.94 -3.05 -0.58
C ARG A 14 13.99 -1.56 -0.28
N ARG A 15 14.72 -0.78 -1.08
CA ARG A 15 14.79 0.69 -0.94
C ARG A 15 13.43 1.34 -1.10
N TYR A 16 12.62 0.85 -2.03
CA TYR A 16 11.24 1.28 -2.20
C TYR A 16 10.43 1.05 -0.93
N ARG A 17 10.45 -0.17 -0.38
CA ARG A 17 9.74 -0.54 0.87
C ARG A 17 10.14 0.38 2.02
N GLU A 18 11.44 0.58 2.24
CA GLU A 18 11.98 1.44 3.28
C GLU A 18 11.51 2.90 3.12
N THR A 19 11.60 3.45 1.91
CA THR A 19 11.24 4.84 1.62
C THR A 19 9.74 5.08 1.82
N VAL A 20 8.91 4.17 1.29
CA VAL A 20 7.46 4.27 1.39
C VAL A 20 6.99 4.07 2.83
N LEU A 21 7.60 3.14 3.56
CA LEU A 21 7.34 2.94 4.99
C LEU A 21 7.64 4.22 5.78
N GLN A 22 8.82 4.81 5.61
CA GLN A 22 9.18 6.06 6.30
C GLN A 22 8.19 7.18 6.00
N HIS A 23 7.80 7.35 4.74
CA HIS A 23 6.81 8.35 4.33
C HIS A 23 5.45 8.11 4.98
N ASN A 24 4.95 6.87 4.97
CA ASN A 24 3.62 6.56 5.49
C ASN A 24 3.56 6.60 7.02
N LEU A 25 4.64 6.24 7.71
CA LEU A 25 4.76 6.45 9.16
C LEU A 25 4.78 7.94 9.52
N PHE A 26 5.43 8.76 8.70
CA PHE A 26 5.37 10.22 8.86
C PHE A 26 3.95 10.77 8.67
N LEU A 27 3.23 10.31 7.64
CA LEU A 27 1.83 10.68 7.42
C LEU A 27 0.93 10.24 8.58
N LEU A 28 1.14 9.03 9.10
CA LEU A 28 0.37 8.50 10.22
C LEU A 28 0.57 9.36 11.49
N ARG A 29 1.80 9.71 11.82
CA ARG A 29 2.10 10.63 12.94
C ARG A 29 1.45 11.99 12.74
N THR A 30 1.58 12.54 11.54
CA THR A 30 0.96 13.83 11.19
C THR A 30 -0.57 13.79 11.34
N LEU A 31 -1.20 12.67 10.96
CA LEU A 31 -2.63 12.48 11.12
C LEU A 31 -3.03 12.47 12.60
N VAL A 32 -2.36 11.67 13.41
CA VAL A 32 -2.61 11.57 14.85
C VAL A 32 -2.46 12.95 15.52
N GLU A 33 -1.34 13.65 15.25
CA GLU A 33 -1.09 14.99 15.78
C GLU A 33 -2.19 16.00 15.40
N LYS A 34 -2.65 15.98 14.14
CA LYS A 34 -3.72 16.86 13.67
C LYS A 34 -5.05 16.57 14.34
N VAL A 35 -5.39 15.30 14.54
CA VAL A 35 -6.63 14.88 15.20
C VAL A 35 -6.60 15.26 16.68
N GLU A 36 -5.46 15.07 17.37
CA GLU A 36 -5.31 15.44 18.77
C GLU A 36 -5.35 16.95 19.00
N ALA A 37 -4.71 17.73 18.12
CA ALA A 37 -4.73 19.19 18.15
C ALA A 37 -6.07 19.79 17.69
N GLY A 38 -6.93 18.99 17.05
CA GLY A 38 -8.23 19.41 16.55
C GLY A 38 -9.16 19.88 17.67
N PRO A 39 -9.95 20.94 17.43
CA PRO A 39 -10.94 21.39 18.39
C PRO A 39 -12.01 20.32 18.58
N THR A 40 -12.39 20.05 19.84
CA THR A 40 -13.55 19.20 20.11
C THR A 40 -14.79 19.89 19.54
N PRO A 41 -15.63 19.21 18.74
CA PRO A 41 -16.86 19.81 18.22
C PRO A 41 -17.73 20.29 19.39
N PRO A 42 -18.23 21.54 19.37
CA PRO A 42 -18.94 22.13 20.50
C PRO A 42 -20.28 21.43 20.83
N ASN A 43 -20.75 20.52 19.96
CA ASN A 43 -21.99 19.75 20.11
C ASN A 43 -21.75 18.22 20.09
N SER A 44 -20.52 17.75 20.31
CA SER A 44 -20.25 16.31 20.38
C SER A 44 -20.96 15.72 21.61
N VAL A 45 -21.85 14.75 21.39
CA VAL A 45 -22.44 13.93 22.46
C VAL A 45 -21.40 12.95 23.02
N GLU A 46 -20.41 12.61 22.20
CA GLU A 46 -19.32 11.73 22.58
C GLU A 46 -18.18 12.47 23.29
N PRO A 47 -17.53 11.83 24.28
CA PRO A 47 -16.23 12.25 24.80
C PRO A 47 -15.25 12.61 23.69
N ALA A 48 -14.50 13.70 23.86
CA ALA A 48 -13.52 14.17 22.87
C ALA A 48 -12.54 13.08 22.37
N PRO A 49 -12.04 12.15 23.21
CA PRO A 49 -11.19 11.06 22.75
C PRO A 49 -11.90 10.09 21.78
N GLN A 50 -13.17 9.78 22.01
CA GLN A 50 -13.94 8.86 21.16
C GLN A 50 -14.23 9.47 19.79
N SER A 51 -14.69 10.71 19.75
CA SER A 51 -14.93 11.44 18.48
C SER A 51 -13.63 11.58 17.66
N ARG A 52 -12.49 11.79 18.33
CA ARG A 52 -11.17 11.83 17.69
C ARG A 52 -10.74 10.47 17.16
N MET A 53 -10.96 9.40 17.92
CA MET A 53 -10.65 8.04 17.48
C MET A 53 -11.50 7.64 16.27
N GLN A 54 -12.78 8.01 16.26
CA GLN A 54 -13.67 7.79 15.11
C GLN A 54 -13.15 8.46 13.85
N ALA A 55 -12.69 9.72 13.93
CA ALA A 55 -12.10 10.43 12.79
C ALA A 55 -10.85 9.72 12.23
N ILE A 56 -10.08 9.04 13.08
CA ILE A 56 -8.94 8.22 12.65
C ILE A 56 -9.43 6.93 11.98
N GLN A 57 -10.41 6.24 12.58
CA GLN A 57 -10.98 5.00 12.04
C GLN A 57 -11.61 5.18 10.65
N GLU A 58 -12.18 6.36 10.36
CA GLU A 58 -12.71 6.69 9.03
C GLU A 58 -11.61 6.82 7.97
N LEU A 59 -10.39 7.17 8.36
CA LEU A 59 -9.27 7.41 7.46
C LEU A 59 -8.32 6.22 7.35
N ILE A 60 -8.26 5.40 8.39
CA ILE A 60 -7.41 4.22 8.48
C ILE A 60 -8.10 3.10 9.27
N GLY A 61 -7.99 1.86 8.79
CA GLY A 61 -8.50 0.69 9.51
C GLY A 61 -7.68 0.37 10.76
N VAL A 62 -8.07 0.92 11.91
CA VAL A 62 -7.45 0.67 13.22
C VAL A 62 -8.19 -0.47 13.94
N PRO A 63 -7.51 -1.37 14.68
CA PRO A 63 -8.18 -2.36 15.51
C PRO A 63 -9.11 -1.72 16.56
N ASP A 64 -10.27 -2.34 16.80
CA ASP A 64 -11.29 -1.86 17.75
C ASP A 64 -10.79 -1.76 19.21
N SER A 65 -9.69 -2.45 19.54
CA SER A 65 -9.08 -2.41 20.86
C SER A 65 -8.34 -1.10 21.18
N ILE A 66 -8.18 -0.21 20.20
CA ILE A 66 -7.47 1.05 20.34
C ILE A 66 -8.47 2.17 20.65
N GLU A 67 -8.38 2.73 21.86
CA GLU A 67 -9.34 3.71 22.36
C GLU A 67 -8.87 5.17 22.24
N ALA A 68 -7.56 5.40 22.09
CA ALA A 68 -6.99 6.73 21.93
C ALA A 68 -6.17 6.90 20.64
N PRO A 69 -6.25 8.07 19.98
CA PRO A 69 -5.45 8.40 18.80
C PRO A 69 -3.96 8.06 18.91
N ARG A 70 -3.35 8.35 20.06
CA ARG A 70 -1.91 8.17 20.27
C ARG A 70 -1.49 6.71 20.32
N ASP A 71 -2.36 5.83 20.79
CA ASP A 71 -2.10 4.40 20.94
C ASP A 71 -1.96 3.71 19.57
N VAL A 72 -2.43 4.35 18.49
CA VAL A 72 -2.16 3.92 17.10
C VAL A 72 -0.66 3.90 16.79
N LEU A 73 0.13 4.73 17.48
CA LEU A 73 1.58 4.83 17.30
C LEU A 73 2.38 3.87 18.18
N ASP A 74 1.70 3.05 19.00
CA ASP A 74 2.35 2.04 19.82
C ASP A 74 3.05 1.00 18.94
N GLU A 75 4.21 0.53 19.37
CA GLU A 75 5.08 -0.33 18.56
C GLU A 75 4.41 -1.64 18.12
N THR A 76 3.61 -2.24 19.01
CA THR A 76 2.86 -3.48 18.74
C THR A 76 1.74 -3.26 17.71
N VAL A 77 1.01 -2.15 17.86
CA VAL A 77 -0.07 -1.74 16.94
C VAL A 77 0.51 -1.39 15.58
N MET A 78 1.57 -0.59 15.56
CA MET A 78 2.27 -0.17 14.35
C MET A 78 2.85 -1.35 13.59
N SER A 79 3.44 -2.35 14.26
CA SER A 79 3.93 -3.56 13.61
C SER A 79 2.82 -4.34 12.91
N SER A 80 1.67 -4.51 13.58
CA SER A 80 0.49 -5.12 12.98
C SER A 80 -0.03 -4.29 11.80
N PHE A 81 -0.06 -2.97 11.94
CA PHE A 81 -0.61 -2.06 10.96
C PHE A 81 0.27 -1.94 9.71
N ILE A 82 1.60 -1.99 9.86
CA ILE A 82 2.54 -2.06 8.73
C ILE A 82 2.20 -3.24 7.81
N TRP A 83 1.95 -4.40 8.41
CA TRP A 83 1.60 -5.61 7.69
C TRP A 83 0.18 -5.55 7.11
N SER A 84 -0.83 -5.31 7.95
CA SER A 84 -2.24 -5.40 7.54
C SER A 84 -2.66 -4.31 6.54
N ALA A 85 -2.03 -3.15 6.61
CA ALA A 85 -2.29 -2.02 5.73
C ALA A 85 -1.20 -1.80 4.66
N SER A 86 -0.24 -2.74 4.54
CA SER A 86 0.85 -2.68 3.56
C SER A 86 1.57 -1.32 3.58
N LEU A 87 1.93 -0.80 4.75
CA LEU A 87 2.45 0.57 4.88
C LEU A 87 3.80 0.77 4.20
N GLU A 88 4.50 -0.31 3.87
CA GLU A 88 5.72 -0.29 3.05
C GLU A 88 5.46 -0.26 1.53
N GLY A 89 4.20 -0.14 1.12
CA GLY A 89 3.85 0.01 -0.29
C GLY A 89 3.91 -1.28 -1.10
N VAL A 90 3.90 -2.43 -0.43
CA VAL A 90 3.87 -3.73 -1.09
C VAL A 90 2.79 -4.57 -0.45
N TYR A 91 1.91 -5.13 -1.28
CA TYR A 91 0.95 -6.12 -0.84
C TYR A 91 1.63 -7.49 -0.90
N ASP A 92 2.10 -7.95 0.26
CA ASP A 92 2.73 -9.25 0.43
C ASP A 92 1.69 -10.37 0.46
N GLY A 93 2.11 -11.53 -0.04
CA GLY A 93 1.32 -12.75 0.00
C GLY A 93 1.88 -13.81 -0.94
N PRO A 94 1.33 -15.03 -0.93
CA PRO A 94 1.76 -16.07 -1.85
C PRO A 94 1.54 -15.60 -3.29
N VAL A 95 2.61 -15.58 -4.08
CA VAL A 95 2.54 -15.35 -5.52
C VAL A 95 2.27 -16.67 -6.19
N ASP A 96 1.22 -16.73 -7.00
CA ASP A 96 0.91 -17.87 -7.85
C ASP A 96 1.65 -17.71 -9.20
N PRO A 97 2.67 -18.54 -9.48
CA PRO A 97 3.43 -18.43 -10.73
C PRO A 97 2.57 -18.71 -11.96
N SER A 98 1.57 -19.60 -11.86
CA SER A 98 0.70 -19.96 -12.98
C SER A 98 -0.20 -18.78 -13.36
N LEU A 99 -0.79 -18.10 -12.38
CA LEU A 99 -1.59 -16.89 -12.66
C LEU A 99 -0.75 -15.76 -13.28
N ARG A 100 0.52 -15.61 -12.87
CA ARG A 100 1.42 -14.62 -13.47
C ARG A 100 1.75 -14.96 -14.93
N GLN A 101 2.01 -16.23 -15.23
CA GLN A 101 2.25 -16.69 -16.60
C GLN A 101 1.02 -16.47 -17.48
N GLU A 102 -0.17 -16.80 -16.99
CA GLU A 102 -1.44 -16.56 -17.70
C GLU A 102 -1.66 -15.07 -17.97
N TYR A 103 -1.40 -14.20 -17.00
CA TYR A 103 -1.48 -12.75 -17.17
C TYR A 103 -0.57 -12.27 -18.30
N PHE A 104 0.73 -12.57 -18.26
CA PHE A 104 1.67 -12.11 -19.29
C PHE A 104 1.35 -12.70 -20.67
N ALA A 105 0.89 -13.96 -20.74
CA ALA A 105 0.42 -14.55 -21.99
C ALA A 105 -0.79 -13.79 -22.56
N GLY A 106 -1.78 -13.45 -21.72
CA GLY A 106 -2.95 -12.67 -22.12
C GLY A 106 -2.61 -11.27 -22.62
N VAL A 107 -1.69 -10.57 -21.93
CA VAL A 107 -1.22 -9.25 -22.38
C VAL A 107 -0.45 -9.38 -23.70
N LYS A 108 0.38 -10.41 -23.86
CA LYS A 108 1.11 -10.65 -25.12
C LYS A 108 0.15 -10.85 -26.30
N THR A 109 -0.90 -11.64 -26.11
CA THR A 109 -1.98 -11.80 -27.11
C THR A 109 -2.61 -10.47 -27.45
N SER A 110 -2.98 -9.67 -26.43
CA SER A 110 -3.61 -8.36 -26.62
C SER A 110 -2.73 -7.35 -27.38
N VAL A 111 -1.42 -7.35 -27.12
CA VAL A 111 -0.43 -6.52 -27.82
C VAL A 111 -0.41 -6.85 -29.31
N VAL A 112 -0.41 -8.14 -29.66
CA VAL A 112 -0.44 -8.61 -31.05
C VAL A 112 -1.76 -8.25 -31.73
N GLU A 113 -2.89 -8.53 -31.08
CA GLU A 113 -4.23 -8.25 -31.62
C GLU A 113 -4.47 -6.77 -31.88
N ARG A 114 -3.92 -5.90 -31.03
CA ARG A 114 -4.07 -4.44 -31.14
C ARG A 114 -2.95 -3.78 -31.97
N ASN A 115 -2.04 -4.57 -32.53
CA ASN A 115 -0.89 -4.12 -33.31
C ASN A 115 -0.07 -3.03 -32.57
N VAL A 116 0.17 -3.24 -31.28
CA VAL A 116 0.95 -2.32 -30.43
C VAL A 116 2.44 -2.62 -30.62
N GLU A 117 3.22 -1.62 -31.01
CA GLU A 117 4.67 -1.76 -31.10
C GLU A 117 5.30 -1.69 -29.70
N VAL A 118 6.03 -2.76 -29.34
CA VAL A 118 6.79 -2.86 -28.09
C VAL A 118 8.19 -3.40 -28.38
N ALA A 119 9.21 -2.79 -27.78
CA ALA A 119 10.61 -3.17 -28.00
C ALA A 119 10.95 -4.56 -27.42
N GLU A 120 10.36 -4.89 -26.27
CA GLU A 120 10.50 -6.18 -25.58
C GLU A 120 9.18 -6.47 -24.86
N PHE A 121 8.64 -7.69 -24.98
CA PHE A 121 7.47 -8.10 -24.21
C PHE A 121 7.48 -9.58 -23.78
N SER A 122 7.32 -9.89 -22.49
CA SER A 122 7.36 -8.94 -21.37
C SER A 122 8.84 -8.68 -20.99
N PRO A 123 9.20 -7.51 -20.42
CA PRO A 123 10.55 -7.28 -19.94
C PRO A 123 10.91 -8.31 -18.87
N SER A 124 12.02 -9.03 -19.04
CA SER A 124 12.40 -10.11 -18.12
C SER A 124 12.54 -9.67 -16.64
N ASP A 125 13.01 -8.45 -16.40
CA ASP A 125 13.07 -7.85 -15.06
C ASP A 125 11.68 -7.62 -14.45
N LEU A 126 10.66 -7.33 -15.27
CA LEU A 126 9.27 -7.17 -14.82
C LEU A 126 8.66 -8.51 -14.43
N GLU A 127 8.92 -9.58 -15.19
CA GLU A 127 8.49 -10.94 -14.82
C GLU A 127 9.08 -11.34 -13.48
N TYR A 128 10.39 -11.13 -13.31
CA TYR A 128 11.08 -11.41 -12.06
C TYR A 128 10.49 -10.59 -10.90
N LEU A 129 10.32 -9.29 -11.07
CA LEU A 129 9.71 -8.42 -10.07
C LEU A 129 8.32 -8.93 -9.64
N CYS A 130 7.49 -9.37 -10.59
CA CYS A 130 6.16 -9.92 -10.33
C CYS A 130 6.16 -11.27 -9.59
N THR A 131 7.31 -11.93 -9.44
CA THR A 131 7.48 -13.11 -8.57
C THR A 131 7.72 -12.77 -7.10
N LEU A 132 8.14 -11.52 -6.80
CA LEU A 132 8.57 -11.13 -5.46
C LEU A 132 7.42 -10.67 -4.55
N PHE A 133 6.29 -10.24 -5.11
CA PHE A 133 5.14 -9.73 -4.37
C PHE A 133 3.82 -9.90 -5.13
N ARG A 134 2.68 -9.78 -4.43
CA ARG A 134 1.35 -9.84 -5.06
C ARG A 134 0.94 -8.52 -5.69
N GLY A 135 1.29 -7.38 -5.08
CA GLY A 135 1.07 -6.07 -5.68
C GLY A 135 2.00 -4.99 -5.13
N ILE A 136 2.16 -3.91 -5.90
CA ILE A 136 2.74 -2.65 -5.41
C ILE A 136 1.59 -1.72 -5.05
N MET A 137 1.67 -1.12 -3.87
CA MET A 137 0.78 -0.09 -3.37
C MET A 137 1.58 1.21 -3.30
N GLY A 138 1.11 2.27 -3.95
CA GLY A 138 1.78 3.58 -3.88
C GLY A 138 1.86 4.15 -2.45
N PRO A 139 2.58 5.28 -2.25
CA PRO A 139 2.57 6.00 -0.98
C PRO A 139 1.15 6.48 -0.62
N GLY A 140 0.87 6.61 0.68
CA GLY A 140 -0.41 7.07 1.22
C GLY A 140 -0.90 6.24 2.41
N LEU A 141 -1.98 6.66 3.06
CA LEU A 141 -2.69 5.85 4.05
C LEU A 141 -3.78 4.98 3.36
N PRO A 142 -4.15 3.81 3.91
CA PRO A 142 -5.02 2.83 3.23
C PRO A 142 -6.25 3.40 2.50
N PHE A 143 -7.09 4.17 3.19
CA PHE A 143 -8.31 4.71 2.58
C PHE A 143 -8.01 5.75 1.49
N HIS A 144 -6.97 6.56 1.67
CA HIS A 144 -6.51 7.51 0.66
C HIS A 144 -5.91 6.78 -0.56
N ARG A 145 -5.22 5.64 -0.37
CA ARG A 145 -4.70 4.86 -1.48
C ARG A 145 -5.82 4.26 -2.31
N GLU A 146 -6.83 3.67 -1.68
CA GLU A 146 -7.96 3.06 -2.38
C GLU A 146 -8.75 4.10 -3.18
N THR A 147 -9.01 5.26 -2.58
CA THR A 147 -9.76 6.35 -3.23
C THR A 147 -8.96 7.17 -4.25
N SER A 148 -7.63 7.10 -4.22
CA SER A 148 -6.74 7.84 -5.15
C SER A 148 -6.04 6.95 -6.17
N GLN A 149 -6.28 5.63 -6.14
CA GLN A 149 -5.86 4.75 -7.21
C GLN A 149 -6.64 5.07 -8.48
N PHE A 150 -5.98 4.95 -9.63
CA PHE A 150 -6.68 5.01 -10.90
C PHE A 150 -7.72 3.89 -10.93
N ASP A 151 -8.98 4.26 -10.95
CA ASP A 151 -10.07 3.33 -11.16
C ASP A 151 -9.95 2.79 -12.58
N SER A 152 -9.48 1.55 -12.70
CA SER A 152 -9.37 0.85 -13.98
C SER A 152 -10.69 0.17 -14.38
N THR A 153 -11.75 0.36 -13.59
CA THR A 153 -13.09 -0.08 -13.98
C THR A 153 -13.69 0.87 -15.01
N VAL A 154 -13.27 0.71 -16.26
CA VAL A 154 -14.11 1.03 -17.40
C VAL A 154 -15.21 -0.03 -17.42
N THR A 155 -16.37 0.30 -16.83
CA THR A 155 -17.65 -0.38 -17.10
C THR A 155 -18.05 -0.26 -18.56
#